data_AF-A0A971P0X8-F1
#
_entry.id   AF-A0A971P0X8-F1
#
_cell.length_a   1.000
_cell.length_b   1.000
_cell.length_c   1.000
_cell.angle_alpha   90.00
_cell.angle_beta   90.00
_cell.angle_gamma   90.00
#
_symmetry.space_group_name_H-M   'P 1'
#
loop_
_entity.id
_entity.type
_entity.pdbx_description
1 polymer ?
#
loop_
_entity_poly.entity_id
_entity_poly.type
_entity_poly.pdbx_seq_one_letter_code
_entity_poly.pdbx_strand_id
1 'polypeptide(L)'
;MTEEWTGTLVGRMHTHKVTRKRLAQHMGLTQEYVSMVLNGKKTPKNAHTRFSTALEALIATDMQAAARTPARPGSTQGTAPTRTRWQA
;
A
#
# COMPACT_ATOMS: atom_id res chain seq x y z
N MET A 1 -24.91 -14.03 -11.85
CA MET A 1 -23.65 -14.04 -12.62
C MET A 1 -22.72 -13.03 -11.96
N THR A 2 -21.54 -13.45 -11.51
CA THR A 2 -20.51 -12.51 -11.04
C THR A 2 -20.03 -11.68 -12.22
N GLU A 3 -19.98 -10.36 -12.04
CA GLU A 3 -19.50 -9.47 -13.10
C GLU A 3 -18.03 -9.76 -13.40
N GLU A 4 -17.69 -9.90 -14.68
CA GLU A 4 -16.35 -10.33 -15.14
C GLU A 4 -15.22 -9.46 -14.60
N TRP A 5 -15.47 -8.14 -14.47
CA TRP A 5 -14.50 -7.17 -13.95
C TRP A 5 -14.05 -7.48 -12.52
N THR A 6 -14.90 -8.13 -11.74
CA THR A 6 -14.62 -8.49 -10.35
C THR A 6 -13.48 -9.50 -10.26
N GLY A 7 -13.51 -10.51 -11.13
CA GLY A 7 -12.46 -11.53 -11.20
C GLY A 7 -11.12 -10.92 -11.63
N THR A 8 -11.15 -10.03 -12.62
CA THR A 8 -9.97 -9.28 -13.07
C THR A 8 -9.40 -8.40 -11.95
N LEU A 9 -10.26 -7.71 -11.21
CA LEU A 9 -9.85 -6.84 -10.09
C LEU A 9 -9.21 -7.67 -8.97
N VAL A 10 -9.81 -8.80 -8.59
CA VAL A 10 -9.27 -9.68 -7.54
C VAL A 10 -7.95 -10.31 -7.98
N GLY A 11 -7.80 -10.64 -9.27
CA GLY A 11 -6.53 -11.10 -9.84
C GLY A 11 -5.43 -10.04 -9.70
N ARG A 12 -5.73 -8.79 -10.10
CA ARG A 12 -4.79 -7.66 -9.94
C ARG A 12 -4.45 -7.39 -8.47
N MET A 13 -5.43 -7.45 -7.57
CA MET A 13 -5.19 -7.34 -6.12
C MET A 13 -4.18 -8.38 -5.62
N HIS A 14 -4.29 -9.63 -6.07
CA HIS A 14 -3.34 -10.69 -5.69
C HIS A 14 -1.92 -10.41 -6.19
N THR A 15 -1.76 -9.95 -7.44
CA THR A 15 -0.46 -9.61 -8.03
C THR A 15 0.28 -8.57 -7.18
N HIS A 16 -0.43 -7.57 -6.66
CA HIS A 16 0.14 -6.50 -5.84
C HIS A 16 0.04 -6.76 -4.33
N LYS A 17 -0.35 -7.97 -3.90
CA LYS A 17 -0.59 -8.33 -2.49
C LYS A 17 -1.55 -7.38 -1.76
N VAL A 18 -2.46 -6.73 -2.48
CA VAL A 18 -3.45 -5.81 -1.92
C VAL A 18 -4.61 -6.62 -1.35
N THR A 19 -4.84 -6.52 -0.04
CA THR A 19 -5.95 -7.21 0.61
C THR A 19 -7.25 -6.41 0.55
N ARG A 20 -8.41 -7.07 0.60
CA ARG A 20 -9.73 -6.42 0.70
C ARG A 20 -9.81 -5.41 1.85
N LYS A 21 -9.16 -5.72 2.98
CA LYS A 21 -9.06 -4.83 4.15
C LYS A 21 -8.32 -3.54 3.80
N ARG A 22 -7.21 -3.63 3.05
CA ARG A 22 -6.43 -2.46 2.65
C ARG A 22 -7.17 -1.58 1.65
N LEU A 23 -7.83 -2.19 0.67
CA LEU A 23 -8.67 -1.48 -0.27
C LEU A 23 -9.83 -0.76 0.44
N ALA A 24 -10.51 -1.45 1.36
CA ALA A 24 -11.57 -0.88 2.20
C ALA A 24 -11.07 0.31 3.02
N GLN A 25 -9.94 0.17 3.71
CA GLN A 25 -9.33 1.26 4.49
C GLN A 25 -8.95 2.47 3.63
N HIS A 26 -8.42 2.25 2.43
CA HIS A 26 -8.03 3.33 1.54
C HIS A 26 -9.24 4.12 1.01
N MET A 27 -10.35 3.43 0.74
CA MET A 27 -11.60 4.06 0.29
C MET A 27 -12.47 4.59 1.43
N GLY A 28 -12.13 4.30 2.70
CA GLY A 28 -12.99 4.59 3.85
C GLY A 28 -14.26 3.73 3.91
N LEU A 29 -14.24 2.55 3.28
CA LEU A 29 -15.36 1.61 3.22
C LEU A 29 -15.16 0.47 4.23
N THR A 30 -16.23 -0.29 4.49
CA THR A 30 -16.13 -1.51 5.31
C THR A 30 -15.70 -2.70 4.45
N GLN A 31 -15.01 -3.66 5.08
CA GLN A 31 -14.65 -4.92 4.42
C GLN A 31 -15.90 -5.68 3.93
N GLU A 32 -16.99 -5.58 4.69
CA GLU A 32 -18.27 -6.20 4.34
C GLU A 32 -18.87 -5.59 3.07
N TYR A 33 -18.77 -4.27 2.91
CA TYR A 33 -19.19 -3.59 1.69
C TYR A 33 -18.37 -4.03 0.47
N VAL A 34 -17.05 -4.15 0.61
CA VAL A 34 -16.18 -4.69 -0.46
C VAL A 34 -16.59 -6.12 -0.80
N SER A 35 -16.85 -6.97 0.19
CA SER A 35 -17.36 -8.32 -0.06
C SER A 35 -18.73 -8.31 -0.76
N MET A 36 -19.66 -7.42 -0.42
CA MET A 36 -20.96 -7.33 -1.10
C MET A 36 -20.83 -6.91 -2.57
N VAL A 37 -19.93 -5.97 -2.86
CA VAL A 37 -19.64 -5.54 -4.23
C VAL A 37 -18.98 -6.68 -5.03
N LEU A 38 -17.98 -7.35 -4.45
CA LEU A 38 -17.30 -8.47 -5.10
C LEU A 38 -18.20 -9.71 -5.28
N ASN A 39 -19.21 -9.90 -4.43
CA ASN A 39 -20.20 -10.97 -4.60
C ASN A 39 -21.30 -10.61 -5.60
N GLY A 40 -21.26 -9.42 -6.21
CA GLY A 40 -22.29 -8.95 -7.15
C GLY A 40 -23.64 -8.66 -6.50
N LYS A 41 -23.72 -8.64 -5.16
CA LYS A 41 -24.95 -8.29 -4.41
C LYS A 41 -25.25 -6.79 -4.47
N LYS A 42 -24.24 -5.96 -4.72
CA LYS A 42 -24.38 -4.50 -4.74
C LYS A 42 -23.46 -3.90 -5.78
N THR A 43 -24.03 -3.44 -6.89
CA THR A 43 -23.29 -2.92 -8.04
C THR A 43 -23.69 -1.47 -8.29
N PRO A 44 -23.17 -0.51 -7.50
CA PRO A 44 -23.37 0.89 -7.82
C PRO A 44 -22.78 1.18 -9.20
N LYS A 45 -23.44 2.04 -10.00
CA LYS A 45 -23.12 2.30 -11.43
C LYS A 45 -21.65 2.66 -11.74
N ASN A 46 -20.84 2.97 -10.73
CA ASN A 46 -19.42 3.33 -10.85
C ASN A 46 -18.49 2.46 -9.99
N ALA A 47 -18.92 1.26 -9.57
CA ALA A 47 -18.12 0.38 -8.72
C ALA A 47 -16.79 0.01 -9.39
N HIS A 48 -16.83 -0.49 -10.62
CA HIS A 48 -15.63 -0.90 -11.35
C HIS A 48 -14.57 0.21 -11.40
N THR A 49 -14.95 1.40 -11.87
CA THR A 49 -14.04 2.55 -11.95
C THR A 49 -13.51 2.96 -10.59
N ARG A 50 -14.38 3.06 -9.57
CA ARG A 50 -13.97 3.45 -8.21
C ARG A 50 -12.94 2.48 -7.65
N PHE A 51 -13.20 1.18 -7.74
CA PHE A 51 -12.32 0.13 -7.22
C PHE A 51 -11.02 0.04 -8.01
N SER A 52 -11.07 0.17 -9.33
CA SER A 52 -9.87 0.19 -10.18
C SER A 52 -8.98 1.40 -9.85
N THR A 53 -9.55 2.60 -9.78
CA THR A 53 -8.80 3.83 -9.43
C THR A 53 -8.19 3.75 -8.03
N ALA A 54 -8.92 3.22 -7.03
CA ALA A 54 -8.38 3.05 -5.68
C ALA A 54 -7.25 2.01 -5.63
N LEU A 55 -7.35 0.94 -6.42
CA LEU A 55 -6.29 -0.06 -6.52
C LEU A 55 -5.02 0.55 -7.13
N GLU A 56 -5.15 1.31 -8.22
CA GLU A 56 -4.01 2.01 -8.83
C GLU A 56 -3.39 3.04 -7.89
N ALA A 57 -4.22 3.80 -7.15
CA ALA A 57 -3.73 4.73 -6.14
C ALA A 57 -2.96 4.03 -5.01
N LEU A 58 -3.40 2.84 -4.57
CA LEU A 58 -2.69 2.03 -3.60
C LEU A 58 -1.35 1.52 -4.12
N ILE A 59 -1.32 1.02 -5.37
CA ILE A 59 -0.09 0.55 -6.02
C ILE A 59 0.91 1.71 -6.16
N ALA A 60 0.44 2.87 -6.60
CA ALA A 60 1.27 4.07 -6.71
C ALA A 60 1.80 4.53 -5.34
N THR A 61 0.98 4.46 -4.29
CA THR A 61 1.39 4.80 -2.92
C THR A 61 2.44 3.83 -2.39
N ASP A 62 2.29 2.53 -2.60
CA ASP A 62 3.27 1.52 -2.20
C ASP A 62 4.61 1.70 -2.95
N MET A 63 4.53 1.95 -4.26
CA MET A 63 5.69 2.25 -5.09
C MET A 63 6.40 3.54 -4.64
N GLN A 64 5.63 4.57 -4.26
CA GLN A 64 6.17 5.82 -3.71
C GLN A 64 6.73 5.66 -2.30
N ALA A 65 6.15 4.79 -1.47
CA ALA A 65 6.70 4.46 -0.16
C ALA A 65 8.03 3.70 -0.28
N ALA A 66 8.15 2.81 -1.26
CA ALA A 66 9.42 2.14 -1.58
C ALA A 66 10.48 3.14 -2.10
N ALA A 67 10.09 4.08 -2.96
CA ALA A 67 10.97 5.14 -3.47
C ALA A 67 11.36 6.17 -2.40
N ARG A 68 10.53 6.35 -1.36
CA ARG A 68 10.80 7.18 -0.19
C ARG A 68 11.46 6.38 0.93
N THR A 69 12.40 5.50 0.61
CA THR A 69 13.45 5.15 1.57
C THR A 69 14.44 6.32 1.57
N PRO A 70 14.38 7.32 2.48
CA PRO A 70 15.57 8.09 2.72
C PRO A 70 16.59 7.08 3.24
N ALA A 71 17.63 6.83 2.44
CA ALA A 71 18.85 6.21 2.91
C ALA A 71 19.16 6.83 4.27
N ARG A 72 19.13 6.01 5.32
CA ARG A 72 19.51 6.44 6.67
C ARG A 72 21.01 6.74 6.65
N PRO A 73 21.48 8.01 6.75
CA PRO A 73 22.89 8.27 7.01
C PRO A 73 23.05 8.15 8.52
N GLY A 74 23.25 6.94 9.01
CA GLY A 74 23.24 6.67 10.45
C GLY A 74 24.09 5.47 10.84
N SER A 75 25.32 5.46 10.33
CA SER A 75 26.50 4.65 10.73
C SER A 75 27.70 5.31 10.05
N THR A 76 28.37 6.28 10.66
CA THR A 76 29.43 6.04 11.66
C THR A 76 29.49 7.20 12.66
N GLN A 77 29.17 6.89 13.91
CA GLN A 77 29.56 7.73 15.05
C GLN A 77 31.09 7.84 15.07
N GLY A 78 31.58 9.06 15.26
CA GLY A 78 32.99 9.34 15.43
C GLY A 78 33.57 8.54 16.58
N THR A 79 34.58 7.73 16.28
CA THR A 79 35.54 7.23 17.26
C THR A 79 36.87 7.91 16.97
N ALA A 80 37.06 9.07 17.58
CA ALA A 80 38.38 9.62 17.83
C ALA A 80 38.72 9.33 19.30
N PRO A 81 39.46 8.26 19.62
CA PRO A 81 40.06 8.15 20.93
C PRO A 81 41.38 8.96 20.96
N THR A 82 41.39 9.92 21.87
CA THR A 82 42.56 10.24 22.71
C THR A 82 43.69 11.02 22.04
N ARG A 83 43.54 12.34 22.07
CA ARG A 83 44.68 13.27 22.15
C ARG A 83 45.40 13.03 23.47
N THR A 84 46.43 12.20 23.48
CA THR A 84 47.39 12.11 24.59
C THR A 84 48.11 13.45 24.70
N ARG A 85 47.73 14.25 25.69
CA ARG A 85 48.45 15.45 26.13
C ARG A 85 48.86 15.21 27.58
N TRP A 86 50.07 14.73 27.79
CA TRP A 86 50.73 14.82 29.09
C TRP A 86 51.66 16.04 29.06
N GLN A 87 51.32 17.02 29.90
CA GLN A 87 52.24 18.03 30.41
C GLN A 87 52.55 17.62 31.85
N ALA A 88 53.83 17.40 32.14
CA ALA A 88 54.51 17.66 33.42
C ALA A 88 56.00 17.33 33.21
#